data_AF-A0A6C0E4Q8-F1
#
_entry.id   AF-A0A6C0E4Q8-F1
#
_cell.length_a   1.000
_cell.length_b   1.000
_cell.length_c   1.000
_cell.angle_alpha   90.00
_cell.angle_beta   90.00
_cell.angle_gamma   90.00
#
_symmetry.space_group_name_H-M   'P 1'
#
loop_
_entity.id
_entity.type
_entity.pdbx_description
1 polymer ?
#
loop_
_entity_poly.entity_id
_entity_poly.type
_entity_poly.pdbx_seq_one_letter_code
_entity_poly.pdbx_strand_id
1 'polypeptide(L)'
;MVKYIIVHCKHEGCNEYKAYEDPATQKRYTPIQINPPKLFVFENKEQAKIFFEDYLSDIDDTDIRCKKGIDIEHVEHCSCGVVDLNDEDEPVLFYNKTNQIFLTEVGAQVFETSLNSTYNNKNINLTNKHIRKFKTLSQEQRDRYVELGKICQDCNNNDV
;
A
#
# COMPACT_ATOMS: atom_id res chain seq x y z
N MET A 1 17.32 5.27 29.91
CA MET A 1 16.16 4.42 29.61
C MET A 1 15.83 4.61 28.15
N VAL A 2 15.81 3.52 27.39
CA VAL A 2 15.41 3.53 25.99
C VAL A 2 13.89 3.68 25.98
N LYS A 3 13.37 4.74 25.37
CA LYS A 3 11.93 4.90 25.15
C LYS A 3 11.58 4.21 23.85
N TYR A 4 10.37 3.69 23.74
CA TYR A 4 9.83 3.10 22.52
C TYR A 4 8.74 4.02 21.97
N ILE A 5 8.62 4.10 20.66
CA ILE A 5 7.63 4.91 19.97
C ILE A 5 6.90 4.08 18.94
N ILE A 6 5.58 4.25 18.90
CA ILE A 6 4.74 3.77 17.83
C ILE A 6 4.32 4.95 16.98
N VAL A 7 4.57 4.85 15.67
CA VAL A 7 4.29 5.90 14.69
C VAL A 7 3.26 5.38 13.69
N HIS A 8 2.06 5.95 13.69
CA HIS A 8 1.03 5.63 12.71
C HIS A 8 0.91 6.76 11.68
N CYS A 9 1.33 6.45 10.45
CA CYS A 9 1.17 7.28 9.27
C CYS A 9 -0.03 6.79 8.43
N LYS A 10 -0.99 7.68 8.19
CA LYS A 10 -2.10 7.42 7.27
C LYS A 10 -1.77 7.89 5.86
N HIS A 11 -2.06 7.05 4.87
CA HIS A 11 -1.90 7.32 3.44
C HIS A 11 -3.23 7.65 2.74
N GLU A 12 -4.29 7.91 3.52
CA GLU A 12 -5.59 8.36 3.00
C GLU A 12 -5.43 9.64 2.17
N GLY A 13 -5.94 9.66 0.95
CA GLY A 13 -5.79 10.81 0.05
C GLY A 13 -4.41 10.96 -0.61
N CYS A 14 -3.36 10.26 -0.18
CA CYS A 14 -2.04 10.33 -0.83
C CYS A 14 -2.06 9.82 -2.28
N ASN A 15 -3.00 8.92 -2.60
CA ASN A 15 -3.20 8.39 -3.95
C ASN A 15 -4.40 9.01 -4.67
N GLU A 16 -5.04 10.05 -4.10
CA GLU A 16 -6.17 10.73 -4.73
C GLU A 16 -5.68 11.82 -5.69
N TYR A 17 -5.82 11.57 -6.99
CA TYR A 17 -5.51 12.55 -8.04
C TYR A 17 -6.65 13.56 -8.23
N LYS A 18 -7.12 14.18 -7.14
CA LYS A 18 -8.06 15.30 -7.23
C LYS A 18 -7.28 16.53 -7.71
N ALA A 19 -7.68 17.10 -8.84
CA ALA A 19 -7.12 18.35 -9.31
C ALA A 19 -8.27 19.28 -9.70
N TYR A 20 -8.13 20.55 -9.36
CA TYR A 20 -9.05 21.58 -9.82
C TYR A 20 -8.31 22.52 -10.78
N GLU A 21 -9.03 22.94 -11.81
CA GLU A 21 -8.53 23.87 -12.80
C GLU A 21 -9.14 25.23 -12.51
N ASP A 22 -8.29 26.23 -12.34
CA ASP A 22 -8.74 27.61 -12.20
C ASP A 22 -9.08 28.15 -13.60
N PRO A 23 -10.37 28.44 -13.90
CA PRO A 23 -10.79 28.88 -15.22
C PRO A 23 -10.23 30.26 -15.61
N ALA A 24 -9.79 31.09 -14.65
CA ALA A 24 -9.22 32.40 -14.93
C ALA A 24 -7.73 32.35 -15.30
N THR A 25 -6.98 31.44 -14.68
CA THR A 25 -5.52 31.32 -14.89
C THR A 25 -5.09 30.12 -15.70
N GLN A 26 -6.02 29.21 -16.04
CA GLN A 26 -5.78 27.90 -16.69
C GLN A 26 -4.73 27.06 -15.93
N LYS A 27 -4.55 27.32 -14.64
CA LYS A 27 -3.61 26.58 -13.81
C LYS A 27 -4.34 25.43 -13.14
N ARG A 28 -3.68 24.27 -13.18
CA ARG A 28 -4.11 23.07 -12.50
C ARG A 28 -3.45 23.01 -11.12
N TYR A 29 -4.28 22.90 -10.09
CA TYR A 29 -3.83 22.73 -8.72
C TYR A 29 -4.19 21.34 -8.22
N THR A 30 -3.22 20.68 -7.62
CA THR A 30 -3.42 19.41 -6.92
C THR A 30 -3.28 19.72 -5.42
N PRO A 31 -4.34 19.58 -4.61
CA PRO A 31 -4.24 19.76 -3.17
C PRO A 31 -3.30 18.68 -2.61
N ILE A 32 -2.38 19.09 -1.74
CA ILE A 32 -1.58 18.14 -0.96
C ILE A 32 -2.39 17.85 0.30
N GLN A 33 -2.81 16.60 0.46
CA GLN A 33 -3.37 16.13 1.72
C GLN A 33 -2.21 15.78 2.66
N ILE A 34 -2.13 16.49 3.79
CA ILE A 34 -1.14 16.22 4.83
C ILE A 34 -1.82 15.43 5.94
N ASN A 35 -1.39 14.19 6.14
CA ASN A 35 -1.84 13.35 7.25
C ASN A 35 -0.76 13.34 8.33
N PRO A 36 -0.89 14.14 9.40
CA PRO A 36 0.10 14.14 10.47
C PRO A 36 0.15 12.76 11.14
N PRO A 37 1.36 12.26 11.48
CA PRO A 37 1.48 10.96 12.13
C PRO A 37 0.93 11.02 13.56
N LYS A 38 0.30 9.93 14.00
CA LYS A 38 -0.02 9.71 15.42
C LYS A 38 1.17 9.06 16.09
N LEU A 39 1.56 9.58 17.25
CA LEU A 39 2.72 9.14 18.01
C LEU A 39 2.29 8.63 19.39
N PHE A 40 2.74 7.44 19.77
CA PHE A 40 2.55 6.87 21.10
C PHE A 40 3.91 6.54 21.68
N VAL A 41 4.19 6.95 22.92
CA VAL A 41 5.52 6.81 23.54
C VAL A 41 5.43 5.96 24.79
N PHE A 42 6.35 5.02 24.94
CA PHE A 42 6.39 4.04 26.01
C PHE A 42 7.77 4.01 26.66
N GLU A 43 7.81 3.63 27.94
CA GLU A 43 9.04 3.58 28.73
C GLU A 43 9.80 2.25 28.54
N ASN A 44 9.14 1.20 28.04
CA ASN A 44 9.76 -0.10 27.77
C ASN A 44 9.14 -0.80 26.54
N LYS A 45 9.87 -1.79 26.01
CA LYS A 45 9.53 -2.57 24.82
C LYS A 45 8.23 -3.36 24.99
N GLU A 46 8.04 -3.95 26.17
CA GLU A 46 6.91 -4.84 26.48
C GLU A 46 5.57 -4.09 26.43
N GLN A 47 5.50 -2.92 27.05
CA GLN A 47 4.31 -2.06 26.99
C GLN A 47 4.00 -1.61 25.56
N ALA A 48 5.04 -1.25 24.80
CA ALA A 48 4.87 -0.85 23.41
C ALA A 48 4.34 -2.00 22.56
N LYS A 49 4.84 -3.23 22.73
CA LYS A 49 4.35 -4.41 22.01
C LYS A 49 2.90 -4.73 22.30
N ILE A 50 2.52 -4.79 23.58
CA ILE A 50 1.13 -5.05 23.98
C ILE A 50 0.20 -4.02 23.33
N PHE A 51 0.56 -2.73 23.44
CA PHE A 51 -0.21 -1.69 22.79
C PHE A 51 -0.24 -1.84 21.26
N PHE A 52 0.87 -2.20 20.63
CA PHE A 52 0.95 -2.37 19.18
C PHE A 52 -0.04 -3.44 18.71
N GLU A 53 -0.05 -4.62 19.33
CA GLU A 53 -0.95 -5.73 18.98
C GLU A 53 -2.43 -5.37 19.18
N ASP A 54 -2.77 -4.77 20.32
CA ASP A 54 -4.13 -4.27 20.60
C ASP A 54 -4.53 -3.21 19.55
N TYR A 55 -3.62 -2.29 19.24
CA TYR A 55 -3.87 -1.20 18.30
C TYR A 55 -4.04 -1.67 16.85
N LEU A 56 -3.33 -2.74 16.44
CA LEU A 56 -3.55 -3.37 15.14
C LEU A 56 -4.96 -3.97 15.04
N SER A 57 -5.43 -4.59 16.12
CA SER A 57 -6.77 -5.17 16.19
C SER A 57 -7.85 -4.09 16.05
N ASP A 58 -7.64 -2.92 16.66
CA ASP A 58 -8.56 -1.77 16.58
C ASP A 58 -8.68 -1.15 15.18
N ILE A 59 -7.65 -1.29 14.34
CA ILE A 59 -7.62 -0.66 13.03
C ILE A 59 -8.47 -1.42 11.99
N ASP A 60 -8.82 -2.69 12.24
CA ASP A 60 -9.64 -3.59 11.39
C ASP A 60 -9.62 -3.26 9.88
N ASP A 61 -8.48 -3.50 9.25
CA ASP A 61 -8.31 -3.34 7.80
C ASP A 61 -8.40 -4.69 7.05
N THR A 62 -9.12 -5.65 7.62
CA THR A 62 -9.31 -6.94 6.95
C THR A 62 -10.22 -6.75 5.75
N ASP A 63 -9.73 -7.12 4.56
CA ASP A 63 -10.51 -7.11 3.32
C ASP A 63 -11.81 -7.90 3.53
N ILE A 64 -12.94 -7.30 3.16
CA ILE A 64 -14.25 -7.91 3.33
C ILE A 64 -14.36 -9.28 2.63
N ARG A 65 -13.58 -9.48 1.56
CA ARG A 65 -13.51 -10.75 0.82
C ARG A 65 -12.82 -11.86 1.61
N CYS A 66 -11.98 -11.48 2.57
CA CYS A 66 -11.26 -12.40 3.45
C CYS A 66 -12.05 -12.78 4.70
N LYS A 67 -13.11 -12.04 5.06
CA LYS A 67 -13.93 -12.33 6.22
C LYS A 67 -14.88 -13.50 5.91
N LYS A 68 -14.63 -14.66 6.52
CA LYS A 68 -15.45 -15.89 6.41
C LYS A 68 -16.08 -16.21 7.77
N GLY A 69 -17.05 -15.40 8.16
CA GLY A 69 -17.69 -15.53 9.48
C GLY A 69 -16.75 -15.05 10.58
N ILE A 70 -16.24 -15.98 11.39
CA ILE A 70 -15.28 -15.69 12.48
C ILE A 70 -13.83 -15.82 11.99
N ASP A 71 -13.60 -16.62 10.94
CA ASP A 71 -12.27 -16.88 10.41
C ASP A 71 -11.89 -15.89 9.29
N ILE A 72 -10.59 -15.66 9.16
CA ILE A 72 -10.00 -14.84 8.09
C ILE A 72 -9.26 -15.76 7.13
N GLU A 73 -9.77 -15.86 5.90
CA GLU A 73 -9.15 -16.63 4.82
C GLU A 73 -8.65 -15.65 3.74
N HIS A 74 -7.33 -15.48 3.64
CA HIS A 74 -6.76 -14.56 2.66
C HIS A 74 -7.00 -15.05 1.22
N VAL A 75 -7.59 -14.18 0.40
CA VAL A 75 -7.77 -14.42 -1.04
C VAL A 75 -6.65 -13.73 -1.82
N GLU A 76 -6.41 -14.19 -3.05
CA GLU A 76 -5.44 -13.55 -3.93
C GLU A 76 -5.79 -12.06 -4.12
N HIS A 77 -4.75 -11.22 -4.04
CA HIS A 77 -4.88 -9.77 -4.15
C HIS A 77 -5.84 -9.12 -3.14
N CYS A 78 -5.88 -9.62 -1.90
CA CYS A 78 -6.56 -8.95 -0.80
C CYS A 78 -5.87 -7.64 -0.40
N SER A 79 -6.62 -6.73 0.23
CA SER A 79 -6.09 -5.48 0.79
C SER A 79 -5.76 -5.56 2.28
N CYS A 80 -5.73 -6.76 2.87
CA CYS A 80 -5.38 -6.95 4.27
C CYS A 80 -3.96 -6.43 4.53
N GLY A 81 -3.72 -5.99 5.76
CA GLY A 81 -2.39 -5.55 6.16
C GLY A 81 -1.41 -6.70 6.36
N VAL A 82 -0.14 -6.37 6.15
CA VAL A 82 1.01 -7.25 6.36
C VAL A 82 1.73 -6.77 7.61
N VAL A 83 2.11 -7.71 8.46
CA VAL A 83 2.97 -7.48 9.63
C VAL A 83 4.36 -8.00 9.31
N ASP A 84 5.34 -7.10 9.32
CA ASP A 84 6.76 -7.47 9.23
C ASP A 84 7.29 -7.75 10.64
N LEU A 85 8.02 -8.87 10.74
CA LEU A 85 8.71 -9.31 11.94
C LEU A 85 10.21 -9.00 11.85
N ASN A 86 10.87 -8.82 12.98
CA ASN A 86 12.33 -8.74 13.06
C ASN A 86 12.97 -10.15 13.13
N ASP A 87 14.30 -10.20 13.29
CA ASP A 87 15.06 -11.47 13.40
C ASP A 87 14.69 -12.30 14.66
N GLU A 88 13.96 -11.73 15.61
CA GLU A 88 13.48 -12.38 16.84
C GLU A 88 11.99 -12.80 16.71
N ASP A 89 11.42 -12.77 15.50
CA ASP A 89 10.00 -13.03 15.20
C ASP A 89 9.03 -12.04 15.91
N GLU A 90 9.49 -10.83 16.22
CA GLU A 90 8.69 -9.81 16.88
C GLU A 90 8.15 -8.77 15.89
N PRO A 91 6.90 -8.30 16.03
CA PRO A 91 6.32 -7.34 15.10
C PRO A 91 6.97 -5.96 15.22
N VAL A 92 7.38 -5.40 14.08
CA VAL A 92 8.04 -4.08 14.02
C VAL A 92 7.36 -3.10 13.07
N LEU A 93 6.60 -3.61 12.09
CA LEU A 93 5.90 -2.79 11.12
C LEU A 93 4.60 -3.46 10.71
N PHE A 94 3.53 -2.69 10.68
CA PHE A 94 2.29 -3.04 9.98
C PHE A 94 2.10 -2.09 8.81
N TYR A 95 1.72 -2.62 7.66
CA TYR A 95 1.36 -1.75 6.53
C TYR A 95 0.27 -2.36 5.65
N ASN A 96 -0.53 -1.48 5.06
CA ASN A 96 -1.44 -1.79 3.96
C ASN A 96 -1.56 -0.58 3.04
N LYS A 97 -2.64 -0.53 2.25
CA LYS A 97 -2.88 0.58 1.30
C LYS A 97 -3.08 1.94 1.98
N THR A 98 -3.58 1.97 3.21
CA THR A 98 -4.05 3.19 3.89
C THR A 98 -3.29 3.51 5.17
N ASN A 99 -2.63 2.54 5.78
CA ASN A 99 -2.01 2.66 7.09
C ASN A 99 -0.59 2.11 7.04
N GLN A 100 0.31 2.79 7.73
CA GLN A 100 1.68 2.32 7.97
C GLN A 100 2.04 2.65 9.42
N ILE A 101 2.37 1.62 10.20
CA ILE A 101 2.51 1.71 11.65
C ILE A 101 3.84 1.07 12.05
N PHE A 102 4.73 1.87 12.62
CA PHE A 102 6.04 1.43 13.06
C PHE A 102 6.06 1.24 14.56
N LEU A 103 6.69 0.18 15.04
CA LEU A 103 7.13 0.03 16.43
C LEU A 103 8.66 0.14 16.47
N THR A 104 9.17 1.17 17.14
CA THR A 104 10.61 1.47 17.09
C THR A 104 11.13 2.10 18.39
N GLU A 105 12.44 2.11 18.56
CA GLU A 105 13.12 2.78 19.66
C GLU A 105 13.23 4.29 19.40
N VAL A 106 13.06 5.10 20.45
CA VAL A 106 13.30 6.54 20.43
C VAL A 106 14.82 6.75 20.33
N GLY A 107 15.27 6.93 19.09
CA GLY A 107 16.66 7.19 18.74
C GLY A 107 16.77 7.68 17.30
N ALA A 108 17.97 8.12 16.91
CA ALA A 108 18.26 8.43 15.51
C ALA A 108 18.34 7.12 14.72
N GLN A 109 17.19 6.59 14.29
CA GLN A 109 17.18 5.56 13.28
C GLN A 109 17.47 6.22 11.94
N VAL A 110 18.68 5.98 11.43
CA VAL A 110 18.95 6.17 10.02
C VAL A 110 18.09 5.14 9.31
N PHE A 111 17.00 5.57 8.70
CA PHE A 111 16.30 4.76 7.71
C PHE A 111 17.22 4.61 6.50
N GLU A 112 18.21 3.74 6.60
CA GLU A 112 18.87 3.24 5.40
C GLU A 112 17.79 2.48 4.64
N THR A 113 17.37 3.06 3.53
CA THR A 113 16.59 2.32 2.55
C THR A 113 17.44 1.11 2.20
N SER A 114 16.96 -0.09 2.55
CA SER A 114 17.63 -1.31 2.12
C SER A 114 17.92 -1.18 0.63
N LEU A 115 19.09 -1.59 0.15
CA LEU A 115 19.44 -1.53 -1.27
C LEU A 115 18.35 -2.17 -2.18
N ASN A 116 17.50 -3.03 -1.60
CA ASN A 116 16.33 -3.62 -2.22
C ASN A 116 15.11 -2.67 -2.31
N SER A 117 14.91 -1.74 -1.37
CA SER A 117 13.85 -0.72 -1.42
C SER A 117 14.04 0.27 -2.58
N THR A 118 15.28 0.48 -3.05
CA THR A 118 15.57 1.25 -4.27
C THR A 118 14.97 0.66 -5.55
N TYR A 119 14.61 -0.64 -5.56
CA TYR A 119 13.90 -1.24 -6.69
C TYR A 119 12.44 -0.75 -6.80
N ASN A 120 11.81 -0.31 -5.70
CA ASN A 120 10.44 0.19 -5.75
C ASN A 120 10.31 1.59 -6.35
N ASN A 121 11.31 2.46 -6.17
CA ASN A 121 11.34 3.77 -6.85
C ASN A 121 11.55 3.64 -8.37
N LYS A 122 12.25 2.60 -8.82
CA LYS A 122 12.30 2.23 -10.23
C LYS A 122 10.95 1.69 -10.70
N ASN A 123 10.20 0.96 -9.86
CA ASN A 123 8.87 0.44 -10.17
C ASN A 123 7.80 1.53 -10.33
N ILE A 124 7.73 2.52 -9.43
CA ILE A 124 6.79 3.66 -9.56
C ILE A 124 7.03 4.43 -10.87
N ASN A 125 8.31 4.63 -11.23
CA ASN A 125 8.68 5.24 -12.51
C ASN A 125 8.47 4.30 -13.69
N LEU A 126 8.57 2.98 -13.52
CA LEU A 126 8.22 1.99 -14.53
C LEU A 126 6.73 2.06 -14.82
N THR A 127 5.87 2.05 -13.81
CA THR A 127 4.41 2.14 -13.97
C THR A 127 4.03 3.44 -14.70
N ASN A 128 4.61 4.58 -14.30
CA ASN A 128 4.43 5.84 -15.01
C ASN A 128 4.99 5.84 -16.45
N LYS A 129 6.12 5.16 -16.69
CA LYS A 129 6.73 4.98 -18.01
C LYS A 129 5.90 4.05 -18.91
N HIS A 130 5.30 3.01 -18.35
CA HIS A 130 4.40 2.09 -19.03
C HIS A 130 3.07 2.77 -19.35
N ILE A 131 2.43 3.45 -18.38
CA ILE A 131 1.20 4.23 -18.59
C ILE A 131 1.37 5.27 -19.70
N ARG A 132 2.52 5.94 -19.79
CA ARG A 132 2.82 6.89 -20.89
C ARG A 132 3.00 6.21 -22.25
N LYS A 133 3.56 5.00 -22.30
CA LYS A 133 3.73 4.23 -23.56
C LYS A 133 2.43 3.65 -24.10
N PHE A 134 1.43 3.40 -23.25
CA PHE A 134 0.17 2.74 -23.64
C PHE A 134 -0.98 3.68 -24.02
N LYS A 135 -0.77 5.00 -24.11
CA LYS A 135 -1.87 5.94 -24.47
C LYS A 135 -2.46 5.70 -25.87
N THR A 136 -1.73 5.05 -26.77
CA THR A 136 -2.23 4.67 -28.09
C THR A 136 -1.63 3.35 -28.53
N LEU A 137 -2.47 2.31 -28.63
CA LEU A 137 -2.09 1.05 -29.25
C LEU A 137 -1.87 1.25 -30.76
N SER A 138 -0.77 0.71 -31.28
CA SER A 138 -0.56 0.60 -32.73
C SER A 138 -1.59 -0.33 -33.38
N GLN A 139 -1.82 -0.20 -34.68
CA GLN A 139 -2.81 -1.02 -35.39
C GLN A 139 -2.53 -2.52 -35.24
N GLU A 140 -1.27 -2.93 -35.40
CA GLU A 140 -0.83 -4.32 -35.23
C GLU A 140 -1.10 -4.87 -33.82
N GLN A 141 -0.90 -4.05 -32.78
CA GLN A 141 -1.23 -4.44 -31.40
C GLN A 141 -2.74 -4.58 -31.18
N ARG A 142 -3.56 -3.71 -31.79
CA ARG A 142 -5.02 -3.80 -31.70
C ARG A 142 -5.52 -5.08 -32.36
N ASP A 143 -5.05 -5.38 -33.56
CA ASP A 143 -5.46 -6.55 -34.32
C ASP A 143 -5.10 -7.84 -33.56
N ARG A 144 -3.91 -7.89 -32.95
CA ARG A 144 -3.45 -9.01 -32.14
C ARG A 144 -4.27 -9.20 -30.86
N TYR A 145 -4.70 -8.12 -30.20
CA TYR A 145 -5.58 -8.22 -29.02
C TYR A 145 -6.99 -8.67 -29.39
N VAL A 146 -7.51 -8.24 -30.55
CA VAL A 146 -8.80 -8.72 -31.06
C VAL A 146 -8.73 -10.22 -31.37
N GLU A 147 -7.63 -10.69 -31.96
CA GLU A 147 -7.42 -12.11 -32.26
C GLU A 147 -7.31 -12.95 -30.97
N LEU A 148 -6.55 -12.48 -29.98
CA LEU A 148 -6.48 -13.12 -28.66
C LEU A 148 -7.85 -13.17 -27.97
N GLY A 149 -8.64 -12.10 -28.07
CA GLY A 149 -10.00 -12.06 -27.51
C GLY A 149 -10.94 -13.09 -28.15
N LYS A 150 -10.84 -13.31 -29.47
CA LYS A 150 -11.58 -14.35 -30.18
C LYS A 150 -11.18 -15.76 -29.72
N ILE A 151 -9.87 -16.01 -29.59
CA ILE A 151 -9.35 -17.29 -29.07
C ILE A 151 -9.87 -17.56 -27.66
N CYS A 152 -9.88 -16.57 -26.77
CA CYS A 152 -10.43 -16.73 -25.42
C CYS A 152 -11.94 -17.00 -25.41
N GLN A 153 -12.71 -16.39 -26.32
CA GLN A 153 -14.13 -16.70 -26.48
C GLN A 153 -14.36 -18.12 -27.01
N ASP A 154 -13.55 -18.56 -27.96
CA ASP A 154 -13.63 -19.92 -28.50
C ASP A 154 -13.23 -20.97 -27.45
N CYS A 155 -12.26 -20.68 -26.58
CA CYS A 155 -11.94 -21.54 -25.44
C CYS A 155 -13.11 -21.65 -24.45
N ASN A 156 -13.76 -20.53 -24.10
CA ASN A 156 -14.91 -20.56 -23.19
C ASN A 156 -16.16 -21.23 -23.79
N ASN A 157 -16.30 -21.24 -25.12
CA ASN A 157 -17.42 -21.89 -25.81
C ASN A 157 -17.20 -23.40 -26.02
N ASN A 158 -15.97 -23.90 -25.85
CA ASN A 158 -15.63 -25.32 -25.96
C ASN A 158 -15.68 -26.07 -24.60
N ASP A 159 -15.99 -25.37 -23.51
CA ASP A 159 -16.20 -25.93 -22.17
C ASP A 159 -17.70 -26.16 -21.83
N VAL A 160 -18.55 -26.40 -22.86
CA VAL A 160 -19.96 -26.86 -22.72
C VAL A 160 -20.14 -28.25 -23.34
#